data_AF-A0A7C2WB75-F1
#
_entry.id   AF-A0A7C2WB75-F1
#
_cell.length_a   1.000
_cell.length_b   1.000
_cell.length_c   1.000
_cell.angle_alpha   90.00
_cell.angle_beta   90.00
_cell.angle_gamma   90.00
#
_symmetry.space_group_name_H-M   'P 1'
#
loop_
_entity.id
_entity.type
_entity.pdbx_description
1 polymer ?
#
loop_
_entity_poly.entity_id
_entity_poly.type
_entity_poly.pdbx_seq_one_letter_code
_entity_poly.pdbx_strand_id
1 'polypeptide(L)'
;MGRNEMENGNEIEESNRENRITLLVLGIIFFVIGIAVFLSLNSGFDSNYKYEEIVSGVNVYSKIPFEDFQKINRFYLEKNPDDAGLICNFEISATSNINRLGYKVVIEDGEMGVYIDKNVAHIRGNNDGEKLRACRAFICLNKGINCTENIEQIRDLIIRKRVANVIIGENISGAGLRGYGEILGALGYLQASNIRDLNGDRTINKSEIKETLIVILPYIQNGSICNLQPITTHFQRYNQTNMSVDCYIVTPSIRLVKSKRNAIRFYDNDLILEGDDEHLNIESIIVRDAIAPELILKIYDMI
;
A
#
# COMPACT_ATOMS: atom_id res chain seq x y z
N MET A 1 35.50 69.13 -39.58
CA MET A 1 35.09 68.39 -38.38
C MET A 1 33.98 67.44 -38.79
N GLY A 2 34.10 66.12 -38.52
CA GLY A 2 32.97 65.19 -38.70
C GLY A 2 33.19 63.94 -39.58
N ARG A 3 34.39 63.36 -39.68
CA ARG A 3 34.57 62.06 -40.40
C ARG A 3 35.31 60.95 -39.66
N ASN A 4 35.83 61.20 -38.45
CA ASN A 4 36.57 60.19 -37.66
C ASN A 4 35.79 59.61 -36.47
N GLU A 5 34.53 60.00 -36.28
CA GLU A 5 33.71 59.52 -35.14
C GLU A 5 32.75 58.38 -35.50
N MET A 6 32.56 58.06 -36.79
CA MET A 6 31.64 56.98 -37.21
C MET A 6 32.29 55.59 -37.34
N GLU A 7 33.60 55.47 -37.58
CA GLU A 7 34.26 54.17 -37.72
C GLU A 7 34.52 53.48 -36.37
N ASN A 8 34.91 54.25 -35.34
CA ASN A 8 35.09 53.72 -33.98
C ASN A 8 33.78 53.29 -33.30
N GLY A 9 32.62 53.82 -33.72
CA GLY A 9 31.31 53.46 -33.13
C GLY A 9 30.88 52.03 -33.48
N ASN A 10 31.12 51.60 -34.72
CA ASN A 10 30.71 50.28 -35.21
C ASN A 10 31.60 49.15 -34.66
N GLU A 11 32.92 49.34 -34.56
CA GLU A 11 33.82 48.30 -34.00
C GLU A 11 33.60 48.08 -32.50
N ILE A 12 33.25 49.14 -31.75
CA ILE A 12 32.92 49.05 -30.32
C ILE A 12 31.56 48.38 -30.09
N GLU A 13 30.58 48.59 -30.99
CA GLU A 13 29.29 47.90 -30.94
C GLU A 13 29.41 46.41 -31.31
N GLU A 14 30.22 46.06 -32.31
CA GLU A 14 30.42 44.66 -32.73
C GLU A 14 31.17 43.85 -31.65
N SER A 15 32.23 44.41 -31.07
CA SER A 15 32.98 43.79 -29.96
C SER A 15 32.12 43.58 -28.70
N ASN A 16 31.26 44.56 -28.36
CA ASN A 16 30.33 44.41 -27.25
C ASN A 16 29.23 43.38 -27.52
N ARG A 17 28.82 43.20 -28.79
CA ARG A 17 27.83 42.22 -29.18
C ARG A 17 28.39 40.80 -29.13
N GLU A 18 29.62 40.57 -29.59
CA GLU A 18 30.31 39.28 -29.46
C GLU A 18 30.57 38.91 -28.00
N ASN A 19 31.00 39.88 -27.16
CA ASN A 19 31.17 39.63 -25.73
C ASN A 19 29.85 39.29 -25.03
N ARG A 20 28.74 39.94 -25.39
CA ARG A 20 27.41 39.62 -24.85
C ARG A 20 26.91 38.25 -25.29
N ILE A 21 27.15 37.85 -26.54
CA ILE A 21 26.79 36.51 -27.04
C ILE A 21 27.60 35.44 -26.32
N THR A 22 28.91 35.64 -26.16
CA THR A 22 29.80 34.71 -25.46
C THR A 22 29.39 34.57 -23.99
N LEU A 23 29.03 35.66 -23.31
CA LEU A 23 28.55 35.64 -21.93
C LEU A 23 27.20 34.92 -21.79
N LEU A 24 26.29 35.08 -22.75
CA LEU A 24 25.01 34.38 -22.79
C LEU A 24 25.19 32.87 -23.00
N VAL A 25 26.09 32.47 -23.91
CA VAL A 25 26.39 31.06 -24.16
C VAL A 25 27.03 30.41 -22.92
N LEU A 26 27.99 31.08 -22.28
CA LEU A 26 28.57 30.62 -21.02
C LEU A 26 27.51 30.52 -19.91
N GLY A 27 26.62 31.51 -19.79
CA GLY A 27 25.51 31.49 -18.83
C GLY A 27 24.56 30.31 -19.04
N ILE A 28 24.22 30.00 -20.30
CA ILE A 28 23.39 28.83 -20.64
C ILE A 28 24.11 27.53 -20.31
N ILE A 29 25.41 27.41 -20.62
CA ILE A 29 26.19 26.21 -20.30
C ILE A 29 26.24 25.98 -18.79
N PHE A 30 26.55 27.01 -17.99
CA PHE A 30 26.56 26.90 -16.53
C PHE A 30 25.17 26.61 -15.96
N PHE A 31 24.10 27.14 -16.56
CA PHE A 31 22.73 26.85 -16.15
C PHE A 31 22.35 25.39 -16.46
N VAL A 32 22.70 24.87 -17.64
CA VAL A 32 22.44 23.46 -18.01
C VAL A 32 23.25 22.51 -17.14
N ILE A 33 24.53 22.82 -16.87
CA ILE A 33 25.37 22.03 -15.95
C ILE A 33 24.80 22.11 -14.53
N GLY A 34 24.37 23.30 -14.08
CA GLY A 34 23.74 23.50 -12.78
C GLY A 34 22.46 22.70 -12.61
N ILE A 35 21.60 22.66 -13.65
CA ILE A 35 20.40 21.81 -13.68
C ILE A 35 20.78 20.33 -13.68
N ALA A 36 21.76 19.92 -14.48
CA ALA A 36 22.20 18.52 -14.53
C ALA A 36 22.78 18.05 -13.19
N VAL A 37 23.56 18.90 -12.52
CA VAL A 37 24.12 18.62 -11.18
C VAL A 37 23.04 18.65 -10.11
N PHE A 38 22.10 19.60 -10.16
CA PHE A 38 20.96 19.65 -9.24
C PHE A 38 20.04 18.43 -9.40
N LEU A 39 19.76 18.02 -10.64
CA LEU A 39 19.04 16.79 -10.93
C LEU A 39 19.81 15.57 -10.47
N SER A 40 21.13 15.51 -10.69
CA SER A 40 21.99 14.41 -10.22
C SER A 40 22.10 14.31 -8.70
N LEU A 41 22.10 15.44 -7.99
CA LEU A 41 22.18 15.47 -6.52
C LEU A 41 20.83 15.19 -5.86
N ASN A 42 19.72 15.49 -6.54
CA ASN A 42 18.37 15.23 -6.05
C ASN A 42 17.73 13.95 -6.60
N SER A 43 18.27 13.35 -7.67
CA SER A 43 17.88 12.03 -8.12
C SER A 43 18.54 11.01 -7.18
N GLY A 44 17.82 10.58 -6.15
CA GLY A 44 18.23 9.53 -5.21
C GLY A 44 18.41 8.13 -5.83
N PHE A 45 18.66 8.06 -7.14
CA PHE A 45 18.91 6.84 -7.88
C PHE A 45 20.41 6.53 -7.88
N ASP A 46 20.81 5.74 -6.89
CA ASP A 46 22.10 5.04 -6.93
C ASP A 46 22.09 4.14 -8.18
N SER A 47 22.95 4.43 -9.17
CA SER A 47 23.06 3.72 -10.45
C SER A 47 23.49 2.24 -10.34
N ASN A 48 23.39 1.68 -9.14
CA ASN A 48 23.86 0.36 -8.74
C ASN A 48 22.72 -0.66 -8.53
N TYR A 49 21.45 -0.26 -8.63
CA TYR A 49 20.34 -1.23 -8.63
C TYR A 49 20.29 -1.96 -9.97
N LYS A 50 20.29 -3.29 -9.92
CA LYS A 50 20.36 -4.16 -11.11
C LYS A 50 19.02 -4.76 -11.50
N TYR A 51 18.08 -4.79 -10.56
CA TYR A 51 16.76 -5.36 -10.73
C TYR A 51 15.74 -4.29 -10.36
N GLU A 52 14.72 -4.15 -11.21
CA GLU A 52 13.63 -3.19 -11.05
C GLU A 52 12.32 -3.88 -11.40
N GLU A 53 11.29 -3.66 -10.59
CA GLU A 53 9.94 -4.14 -10.82
C GLU A 53 8.92 -3.17 -10.20
N ILE A 54 7.69 -3.18 -10.70
CA ILE A 54 6.56 -2.48 -10.09
C ILE A 54 5.71 -3.51 -9.36
N VAL A 55 5.59 -3.36 -8.04
CA VAL A 55 4.80 -4.27 -7.19
C VAL A 55 3.69 -3.47 -6.53
N SER A 56 2.43 -3.84 -6.77
CA SER A 56 1.27 -3.12 -6.24
C SER A 56 1.30 -1.60 -6.56
N GLY A 57 1.82 -1.21 -7.74
CA GLY A 57 1.93 0.18 -8.16
C GLY A 57 3.08 0.97 -7.52
N VAL A 58 3.97 0.29 -6.78
CA VAL A 58 5.15 0.88 -6.15
C VAL A 58 6.41 0.39 -6.85
N ASN A 59 7.31 1.31 -7.16
CA ASN A 59 8.61 0.96 -7.73
C ASN A 59 9.48 0.27 -6.68
N VAL A 60 10.05 -0.87 -7.07
CA VAL A 60 10.98 -1.65 -6.26
C VAL A 60 12.31 -1.76 -6.98
N TYR A 61 13.38 -1.33 -6.31
CA TYR A 61 14.75 -1.36 -6.79
C TYR A 61 15.57 -2.34 -5.97
N SER A 62 16.36 -3.21 -6.60
CA SER A 62 17.16 -4.21 -5.88
C SER A 62 18.57 -4.41 -6.42
N LYS A 63 19.51 -4.60 -5.48
CA LYS A 63 20.91 -4.99 -5.75
C LYS A 63 21.10 -6.51 -5.79
N ILE A 64 20.12 -7.27 -5.31
CA ILE A 64 20.08 -8.75 -5.33
C ILE A 64 18.89 -9.24 -6.18
N PRO A 65 18.95 -10.44 -6.80
CA PRO A 65 17.80 -10.99 -7.52
C PRO A 65 16.56 -11.08 -6.62
N PHE A 66 15.37 -10.82 -7.18
CA PHE A 66 14.12 -10.88 -6.41
C PHE A 66 13.85 -12.28 -5.87
N GLU A 67 14.25 -13.33 -6.58
CA GLU A 67 14.15 -14.72 -6.13
C GLU A 67 15.04 -15.01 -4.92
N ASP A 68 16.17 -14.31 -4.78
CA ASP A 68 17.03 -14.43 -3.60
C ASP A 68 16.46 -13.62 -2.43
N PHE A 69 15.90 -12.45 -2.69
CA PHE A 69 15.18 -11.67 -1.69
C PHE A 69 13.97 -12.42 -1.12
N GLN A 70 13.23 -13.16 -1.95
CA GLN A 70 12.10 -14.00 -1.54
C GLN A 70 12.48 -15.15 -0.58
N LYS A 71 13.74 -15.58 -0.60
CA LYS A 71 14.25 -16.61 0.33
C LYS A 71 14.53 -16.06 1.73
N ILE A 72 14.57 -14.73 1.88
CA ILE A 72 14.82 -14.07 3.16
C ILE A 72 13.53 -14.11 3.99
N ASN A 73 13.56 -14.85 5.11
CA ASN A 73 12.44 -14.88 6.06
C ASN A 73 12.74 -14.28 7.43
N ARG A 74 14.01 -13.97 7.71
CA ARG A 74 14.47 -13.44 9.01
C ARG A 74 14.76 -11.96 8.88
N PHE A 75 13.97 -11.14 9.54
CA PHE A 75 14.10 -9.68 9.49
C PHE A 75 14.47 -9.08 10.84
N TYR A 76 15.31 -8.06 10.79
CA TYR A 76 15.56 -7.15 11.91
C TYR A 76 14.75 -5.87 11.68
N LEU A 77 13.84 -5.59 12.62
CA LEU A 77 13.01 -4.40 12.61
C LEU A 77 13.52 -3.42 13.67
N GLU A 78 13.86 -2.21 13.25
CA GLU A 78 14.19 -1.13 14.19
C GLU A 78 12.91 -0.51 14.76
N LYS A 79 13.00 0.00 15.99
CA LYS A 79 11.89 0.75 16.57
C LYS A 79 11.64 1.99 15.71
N ASN A 80 10.42 2.11 15.21
CA ASN A 80 10.00 3.29 14.46
C ASN A 80 9.12 4.18 15.37
N PRO A 81 9.37 5.49 15.46
CA PRO A 81 8.51 6.40 16.22
C PRO A 81 7.22 6.77 15.48
N ASP A 82 7.12 6.50 14.18
CA ASP A 82 5.98 6.83 13.32
C ASP A 82 4.93 5.70 13.33
N ASP A 83 3.64 6.06 13.39
CA ASP A 83 2.49 5.16 13.37
C ASP A 83 2.53 4.24 12.13
N ALA A 84 2.81 4.80 10.95
CA ALA A 84 2.94 4.02 9.72
C ALA A 84 4.11 3.03 9.79
N GLY A 85 5.22 3.45 10.42
CA GLY A 85 6.37 2.60 10.65
C GLY A 85 6.08 1.46 11.63
N LEU A 86 5.29 1.72 12.68
CA LEU A 86 4.83 0.71 13.64
C LEU A 86 3.89 -0.31 12.99
N ILE A 87 2.91 0.16 12.22
CA ILE A 87 1.99 -0.69 11.46
C ILE A 87 2.78 -1.59 10.50
N CYS A 88 3.68 -1.01 9.70
CA CYS A 88 4.50 -1.77 8.76
C CYS A 88 5.40 -2.80 9.46
N ASN A 89 6.02 -2.43 10.58
CA ASN A 89 6.78 -3.38 11.40
C ASN A 89 5.91 -4.54 11.89
N PHE A 90 4.67 -4.25 12.32
CA PHE A 90 3.74 -5.28 12.73
C PHE A 90 3.41 -6.22 11.56
N GLU A 91 3.09 -5.69 10.39
CA GLU A 91 2.82 -6.46 9.17
C GLU A 91 3.98 -7.40 8.81
N ILE A 92 5.21 -6.90 8.84
CA ILE A 92 6.40 -7.72 8.58
C ILE A 92 6.56 -8.80 9.65
N SER A 93 6.31 -8.48 10.92
CA SER A 93 6.38 -9.45 12.03
C SER A 93 5.30 -10.53 11.98
N ALA A 94 4.13 -10.21 11.43
CA ALA A 94 3.01 -11.14 11.29
C ALA A 94 3.21 -12.13 10.13
N THR A 95 4.09 -11.80 9.18
CA THR A 95 4.32 -12.57 7.95
C THR A 95 5.71 -13.21 7.90
N SER A 96 6.60 -12.87 8.84
CA SER A 96 8.02 -13.27 8.81
C SER A 96 8.61 -13.51 10.21
N ASN A 97 9.80 -14.11 10.27
CA ASN A 97 10.50 -14.35 11.53
C ASN A 97 11.31 -13.12 11.96
N ILE A 98 11.09 -12.62 13.17
CA ILE A 98 11.86 -11.48 13.69
C ILE A 98 13.14 -11.96 14.39
N ASN A 99 14.28 -11.41 13.97
CA ASN A 99 15.61 -11.77 14.47
C ASN A 99 16.54 -10.56 14.47
N ARG A 100 17.26 -10.32 15.58
CA ARG A 100 18.23 -9.21 15.71
C ARG A 100 19.44 -9.30 14.76
N LEU A 101 19.71 -10.48 14.23
CA LEU A 101 20.75 -10.74 13.21
C LEU A 101 20.14 -10.97 11.81
N GLY A 102 18.84 -10.67 11.65
CA GLY A 102 18.13 -10.79 10.39
C GLY A 102 18.51 -9.69 9.40
N TYR A 103 17.94 -9.81 8.20
CA TYR A 103 18.02 -8.78 7.18
C TYR A 103 17.34 -7.50 7.67
N LYS A 104 18.02 -6.37 7.62
CA LYS A 104 17.53 -5.14 8.24
C LYS A 104 16.41 -4.52 7.40
N VAL A 105 15.36 -4.02 8.04
CA VAL A 105 14.35 -3.17 7.39
C VAL A 105 14.34 -1.80 8.05
N VAL A 106 14.42 -0.75 7.23
CA VAL A 106 14.35 0.65 7.63
C VAL A 106 13.14 1.27 6.96
N ILE A 107 12.33 1.99 7.73
CA ILE A 107 11.17 2.74 7.23
C ILE A 107 11.45 4.22 7.49
N GLU A 108 11.51 5.02 6.43
CA GLU A 108 12.01 6.40 6.48
C GLU A 108 11.31 7.29 5.45
N ASP A 109 11.48 8.60 5.59
CA ASP A 109 10.93 9.57 4.64
C ASP A 109 11.73 9.58 3.33
N GLY A 110 11.04 9.77 2.21
CA GLY A 110 11.66 9.88 0.89
C GLY A 110 10.69 9.60 -0.25
N GLU A 111 11.21 9.55 -1.48
CA GLU A 111 10.45 9.11 -2.65
C GLU A 111 9.83 7.73 -2.40
N MET A 112 8.52 7.60 -2.65
CA MET A 112 7.78 6.37 -2.39
C MET A 112 8.38 5.21 -3.18
N GLY A 113 8.83 4.18 -2.48
CA GLY A 113 9.51 3.05 -3.11
C GLY A 113 10.05 2.05 -2.11
N VAL A 114 10.48 0.91 -2.64
CA VAL A 114 11.20 -0.13 -1.88
C VAL A 114 12.59 -0.28 -2.47
N TYR A 115 13.62 -0.13 -1.65
CA TYR A 115 15.01 -0.18 -2.08
C TYR A 115 15.75 -1.29 -1.32
N ILE A 116 16.15 -2.34 -2.04
CA ILE A 116 16.71 -3.57 -1.49
C ILE A 116 18.21 -3.58 -1.78
N ASP A 117 19.01 -3.30 -0.74
CA ASP A 117 20.46 -3.45 -0.79
C ASP A 117 20.88 -4.91 -0.51
N LYS A 118 22.15 -5.14 -0.18
CA LYS A 118 22.63 -6.51 0.11
C LYS A 118 22.19 -7.03 1.48
N ASN A 119 22.01 -6.16 2.47
CA ASN A 119 21.77 -6.54 3.87
C ASN A 119 20.66 -5.69 4.54
N VAL A 120 20.08 -4.74 3.80
CA VAL A 120 19.07 -3.81 4.31
C VAL A 120 18.06 -3.51 3.22
N ALA A 121 16.80 -3.40 3.59
CA ALA A 121 15.77 -2.82 2.73
C ALA A 121 15.29 -1.51 3.34
N HIS A 122 15.12 -0.52 2.48
CA HIS A 122 14.53 0.77 2.81
C HIS A 122 13.12 0.82 2.21
N ILE A 123 12.12 1.04 3.06
CA ILE A 123 10.73 1.29 2.70
C ILE A 123 10.51 2.80 2.87
N ARG A 124 10.19 3.50 1.79
CA ARG A 124 10.12 4.97 1.78
C ARG A 124 8.76 5.48 1.37
N GLY A 125 8.42 6.67 1.88
CA GLY A 125 7.24 7.45 1.51
C GLY A 125 7.23 8.79 2.24
N ASN A 126 6.60 9.81 1.68
CA ASN A 126 6.56 11.15 2.26
C ASN A 126 5.41 11.36 3.26
N ASN A 127 4.50 10.39 3.37
CA ASN A 127 3.40 10.36 4.32
C ASN A 127 3.05 8.91 4.68
N ASP A 128 2.22 8.74 5.71
CA ASP A 128 1.81 7.44 6.25
C ASP A 128 1.21 6.53 5.16
N GLY A 129 0.35 7.08 4.31
CA GLY A 129 -0.27 6.34 3.22
C GLY A 129 0.75 5.77 2.23
N GLU A 130 1.72 6.58 1.82
CA GLU A 130 2.81 6.16 0.93
C GLU A 130 3.70 5.10 1.60
N LYS A 131 4.06 5.27 2.88
CA LYS A 131 4.86 4.29 3.62
C LYS A 131 4.14 2.95 3.73
N LEU A 132 2.84 2.95 4.02
CA LEU A 132 2.04 1.73 4.10
C LEU A 132 1.87 1.04 2.73
N ARG A 133 1.72 1.81 1.63
CA ARG A 133 1.73 1.24 0.27
C ARG A 133 3.06 0.57 -0.06
N ALA A 134 4.17 1.25 0.21
CA ALA A 134 5.50 0.70 0.00
C ALA A 134 5.73 -0.53 0.89
N CYS A 135 5.20 -0.56 2.11
CA CYS A 135 5.26 -1.72 2.98
C CYS A 135 4.52 -2.93 2.40
N ARG A 136 3.30 -2.73 1.90
CA ARG A 136 2.54 -3.80 1.22
C ARG A 136 3.30 -4.33 0.01
N ALA A 137 3.86 -3.45 -0.82
CA ALA A 137 4.67 -3.85 -1.96
C ALA A 137 5.90 -4.68 -1.54
N PHE A 138 6.58 -4.28 -0.46
CA PHE A 138 7.68 -5.03 0.13
C PHE A 138 7.26 -6.46 0.55
N ILE A 139 6.12 -6.60 1.23
CA ILE A 139 5.62 -7.91 1.69
C ILE A 139 5.19 -8.76 0.49
N CYS A 140 4.43 -8.19 -0.45
CA CYS A 140 4.01 -8.87 -1.67
C CYS A 140 5.21 -9.44 -2.43
N LEU A 141 6.25 -8.63 -2.61
CA LEU A 141 7.49 -9.07 -3.25
C LEU A 141 8.20 -10.15 -2.43
N ASN A 142 8.41 -9.95 -1.13
CA ASN A 142 9.12 -10.91 -0.27
C ASN A 142 8.42 -12.28 -0.23
N LYS A 143 7.09 -12.30 -0.27
CA LYS A 143 6.28 -13.52 -0.20
C LYS A 143 5.93 -14.11 -1.56
N GLY A 144 6.38 -13.49 -2.66
CA GLY A 144 6.05 -13.93 -4.01
C GLY A 144 4.55 -13.91 -4.28
N ILE A 145 3.84 -12.92 -3.71
CA ILE A 145 2.41 -12.71 -3.90
C ILE A 145 2.23 -11.64 -4.98
N ASN A 146 1.50 -11.96 -6.04
CA ASN A 146 1.16 -10.97 -7.07
C ASN A 146 0.02 -10.07 -6.56
N CYS A 147 0.36 -8.83 -6.18
CA CYS A 147 -0.59 -7.89 -5.61
C CYS A 147 -1.05 -6.84 -6.64
N THR A 148 -2.37 -6.68 -6.74
CA THR A 148 -3.01 -5.59 -7.49
C THR A 148 -2.63 -4.22 -6.91
N GLU A 149 -2.53 -3.21 -7.76
CA GLU A 149 -2.29 -1.81 -7.33
C GLU A 149 -3.52 -1.19 -6.64
N ASN A 150 -4.68 -1.85 -6.78
CA ASN A 150 -5.99 -1.33 -6.38
C ASN A 150 -6.51 -1.92 -5.05
N ILE A 151 -5.65 -2.46 -4.19
CA ILE A 151 -6.09 -3.07 -2.92
C ILE A 151 -6.87 -2.05 -2.08
N GLU A 152 -6.43 -0.79 -2.03
CA GLU A 152 -7.08 0.27 -1.23
C GLU A 152 -8.52 0.57 -1.66
N GLN A 153 -8.87 0.31 -2.93
CA GLN A 153 -10.21 0.59 -3.46
C GLN A 153 -11.30 -0.21 -2.76
N ILE A 154 -10.96 -1.35 -2.14
CA ILE A 154 -11.94 -2.16 -1.43
C ILE A 154 -12.56 -1.42 -0.24
N ARG A 155 -11.76 -0.62 0.48
CA ARG A 155 -12.22 0.17 1.63
C ARG A 155 -13.27 1.19 1.19
N ASP A 156 -12.95 1.96 0.15
CA ASP A 156 -13.85 2.96 -0.41
C ASP A 156 -15.14 2.34 -0.94
N LEU A 157 -15.03 1.18 -1.58
CA LEU A 157 -16.16 0.45 -2.11
C LEU A 157 -17.10 -0.03 -0.99
N ILE A 158 -16.55 -0.58 0.09
CA ILE A 158 -17.30 -1.01 1.29
C ILE A 158 -18.02 0.19 1.92
N ILE A 159 -17.31 1.30 2.15
CA ILE A 159 -17.88 2.51 2.76
C ILE A 159 -19.01 3.07 1.89
N ARG A 160 -18.78 3.18 0.58
CA ARG A 160 -19.75 3.72 -0.38
C ARG A 160 -21.01 2.85 -0.50
N LYS A 161 -20.84 1.52 -0.55
CA LYS A 161 -21.95 0.57 -0.67
C LYS A 161 -22.62 0.27 0.66
N ARG A 162 -21.97 0.60 1.78
CA ARG A 162 -22.40 0.28 3.16
C ARG A 162 -22.66 -1.20 3.38
N VAL A 163 -21.98 -2.06 2.62
CA VAL A 163 -22.07 -3.52 2.70
C VAL A 163 -20.66 -4.08 2.49
N ALA A 164 -20.27 -5.03 3.32
CA ALA A 164 -19.04 -5.79 3.20
C ALA A 164 -19.38 -7.29 3.14
N ASN A 165 -19.34 -7.86 1.94
CA ASN A 165 -19.47 -9.31 1.77
C ASN A 165 -18.08 -9.94 1.88
N VAL A 166 -17.94 -10.99 2.69
CA VAL A 166 -16.70 -11.78 2.77
C VAL A 166 -17.04 -13.23 2.52
N ILE A 167 -16.38 -13.86 1.56
CA ILE A 167 -16.63 -15.24 1.16
C ILE A 167 -15.37 -16.04 1.44
N ILE A 168 -15.48 -17.08 2.27
CA ILE A 168 -14.45 -18.11 2.38
C ILE A 168 -14.80 -19.29 1.46
N GLY A 169 -13.87 -19.61 0.57
CA GLY A 169 -13.95 -20.74 -0.34
C GLY A 169 -13.93 -22.10 0.37
N GLU A 170 -14.27 -23.15 -0.38
CA GLU A 170 -14.22 -24.51 0.12
C GLU A 170 -12.77 -24.95 0.45
N ASN A 171 -12.65 -25.89 1.39
CA ASN A 171 -11.38 -26.56 1.74
C ASN A 171 -10.26 -25.62 2.23
N ILE A 172 -10.62 -24.42 2.70
CA ILE A 172 -9.73 -23.53 3.43
C ILE A 172 -9.74 -23.93 4.90
N SER A 173 -8.55 -24.07 5.48
CA SER A 173 -8.39 -24.55 6.85
C SER A 173 -7.24 -23.84 7.56
N GLY A 174 -7.05 -24.12 8.86
CA GLY A 174 -5.86 -23.70 9.60
C GLY A 174 -5.55 -22.20 9.45
N ALA A 175 -4.42 -21.89 8.81
CA ALA A 175 -3.97 -20.52 8.57
C ALA A 175 -4.95 -19.70 7.71
N GLY A 176 -5.54 -20.26 6.66
CA GLY A 176 -6.45 -19.53 5.79
C GLY A 176 -7.74 -19.12 6.52
N LEU A 177 -8.21 -19.95 7.47
CA LEU A 177 -9.34 -19.61 8.33
C LEU A 177 -8.99 -18.48 9.32
N ARG A 178 -7.74 -18.41 9.80
CA ARG A 178 -7.28 -17.26 10.59
C ARG A 178 -7.28 -15.98 9.76
N GLY A 179 -6.81 -16.04 8.51
CA GLY A 179 -6.87 -14.93 7.56
C GLY A 179 -8.29 -14.40 7.35
N TYR A 180 -9.27 -15.30 7.19
CA TYR A 180 -10.69 -14.91 7.15
C TYR A 180 -11.12 -14.13 8.41
N GLY A 181 -10.64 -14.53 9.59
CA GLY A 181 -10.84 -13.81 10.85
C GLY A 181 -10.20 -12.42 10.87
N GLU A 182 -8.98 -12.25 10.34
CA GLU A 182 -8.30 -10.96 10.22
C GLU A 182 -9.15 -9.95 9.43
N ILE A 183 -9.72 -10.38 8.30
CA ILE A 183 -10.60 -9.54 7.47
C ILE A 183 -11.87 -9.16 8.23
N LEU A 184 -12.52 -10.12 8.90
CA LEU A 184 -13.73 -9.82 9.69
C LEU A 184 -13.42 -8.87 10.84
N GLY A 185 -12.25 -8.97 11.47
CA GLY A 185 -11.77 -8.04 12.50
C GLY A 185 -11.63 -6.62 11.96
N ALA A 186 -10.95 -6.44 10.82
CA ALA A 186 -10.83 -5.16 10.14
C ALA A 186 -12.19 -4.57 9.78
N LEU A 187 -13.12 -5.37 9.27
CA LEU A 187 -14.47 -4.91 8.93
C LEU A 187 -15.28 -4.51 10.15
N GLY A 188 -15.14 -5.23 11.26
CA GLY A 188 -15.75 -4.86 12.54
C GLY A 188 -15.24 -3.51 13.05
N TYR A 189 -13.93 -3.27 12.95
CA TYR A 189 -13.34 -1.98 13.26
C TYR A 189 -13.83 -0.88 12.32
N LEU A 190 -13.82 -1.12 11.00
CA LEU A 190 -14.31 -0.16 10.01
C LEU A 190 -15.79 0.17 10.24
N GLN A 191 -16.62 -0.82 10.55
CA GLN A 191 -18.03 -0.62 10.91
C GLN A 191 -18.14 0.32 12.11
N ALA A 192 -17.39 0.07 13.19
CA ALA A 192 -17.42 0.89 14.40
C ALA A 192 -16.92 2.32 14.15
N SER A 193 -15.79 2.48 13.45
CA SER A 193 -15.19 3.77 13.12
C SER A 193 -16.02 4.60 12.14
N ASN A 194 -16.90 3.96 11.35
CA ASN A 194 -17.78 4.67 10.44
C ASN A 194 -19.05 5.20 11.14
N ILE A 195 -19.41 4.67 12.31
CA ILE A 195 -20.50 5.22 13.12
C ILE A 195 -20.08 6.58 13.67
N ARG A 196 -20.80 7.63 13.29
CA ARG A 196 -20.47 9.01 13.66
C ARG A 196 -21.72 9.83 13.92
N ASP A 197 -21.54 10.84 14.78
CA ASP A 197 -22.49 11.92 15.00
C ASP A 197 -22.59 12.77 13.72
N LEU A 198 -23.77 12.80 13.12
CA LEU A 198 -24.05 13.47 11.85
C LEU A 198 -24.49 14.92 12.05
N ASN A 199 -24.97 15.28 13.25
CA ASN A 199 -25.55 16.60 13.53
C ASN A 199 -24.68 17.46 14.50
N GLY A 200 -23.63 16.88 15.08
CA GLY A 200 -22.69 17.54 15.98
C GLY A 200 -23.18 17.68 17.43
N ASP A 201 -24.23 16.96 17.83
CA ASP A 201 -24.83 17.04 19.18
C ASP A 201 -24.07 16.24 20.26
N ARG A 202 -22.97 15.57 19.87
CA ARG A 202 -22.10 14.71 20.67
C ARG A 202 -22.77 13.42 21.16
N THR A 203 -23.91 13.05 20.60
CA THR A 203 -24.64 11.83 20.94
C THR A 203 -25.01 11.05 19.69
N ILE A 204 -24.60 9.78 19.63
CA ILE A 204 -24.93 8.93 18.49
C ILE A 204 -26.30 8.28 18.72
N ASN A 205 -27.27 8.64 17.89
CA ASN A 205 -28.63 8.11 17.97
C ASN A 205 -28.88 6.95 16.98
N LYS A 206 -30.04 6.28 17.12
CA LYS A 206 -30.38 5.10 16.30
C LYS A 206 -30.52 5.41 14.80
N SER A 207 -30.93 6.63 14.43
CA SER A 207 -31.05 7.02 13.02
C SER A 207 -29.66 7.14 12.41
N GLU A 208 -28.75 7.81 13.11
CA GLU A 208 -27.37 7.99 12.66
C GLU A 208 -26.67 6.65 12.49
N ILE A 209 -26.83 5.74 13.47
CA ILE A 209 -26.32 4.36 13.34
C ILE A 209 -26.86 3.72 12.06
N LYS A 210 -28.18 3.78 11.82
CA LYS A 210 -28.78 3.18 10.62
C LYS A 210 -28.27 3.81 9.32
N GLU A 211 -28.00 5.10 9.33
CA GLU A 211 -27.50 5.83 8.16
C GLU A 211 -26.03 5.53 7.88
N THR A 212 -25.20 5.26 8.88
CA THR A 212 -23.76 5.03 8.71
C THR A 212 -23.35 3.56 8.83
N LEU A 213 -24.25 2.66 9.21
CA LEU A 213 -23.92 1.25 9.41
C LEU A 213 -23.45 0.60 8.11
N ILE A 214 -22.23 0.07 8.14
CA ILE A 214 -21.74 -0.87 7.14
C ILE A 214 -22.21 -2.26 7.56
N VAL A 215 -23.03 -2.92 6.74
CA VAL A 215 -23.54 -4.28 7.04
C VAL A 215 -22.50 -5.31 6.62
N ILE A 216 -22.05 -6.14 7.56
CA ILE A 216 -21.06 -7.20 7.30
C ILE A 216 -21.78 -8.53 7.07
N LEU A 217 -21.52 -9.17 5.94
CA LEU A 217 -22.16 -10.42 5.54
C LEU A 217 -21.09 -11.49 5.27
N PRO A 218 -20.80 -12.36 6.27
CA PRO A 218 -19.84 -13.45 6.12
C PRO A 218 -20.48 -14.67 5.47
N TYR A 219 -19.86 -15.26 4.46
CA TYR A 219 -20.35 -16.42 3.72
C TYR A 219 -19.33 -17.55 3.70
N ILE A 220 -19.83 -18.79 3.78
CA ILE A 220 -19.06 -20.00 3.43
C ILE A 220 -19.57 -20.52 2.09
N GLN A 221 -18.67 -20.66 1.13
CA GLN A 221 -18.96 -21.23 -0.18
C GLN A 221 -19.06 -22.76 -0.10
N ASN A 222 -20.05 -23.32 -0.79
CA ASN A 222 -20.24 -24.74 -1.08
C ASN A 222 -20.71 -24.88 -2.53
N GLY A 223 -19.83 -25.33 -3.43
CA GLY A 223 -20.00 -25.30 -4.87
C GLY A 223 -20.16 -23.87 -5.38
N SER A 224 -21.25 -23.60 -6.09
CA SER A 224 -21.63 -22.26 -6.54
C SER A 224 -22.48 -21.49 -5.51
N ILE A 225 -22.77 -22.09 -4.36
CA ILE A 225 -23.69 -21.54 -3.36
C ILE A 225 -22.93 -20.95 -2.18
N CYS A 226 -23.29 -19.74 -1.78
CA CYS A 226 -22.75 -19.03 -0.63
C CYS A 226 -23.77 -19.06 0.50
N ASN A 227 -23.40 -19.69 1.61
CA ASN A 227 -24.23 -19.81 2.81
C ASN A 227 -23.85 -18.73 3.81
N LEU A 228 -24.80 -17.83 4.09
CA LEU A 228 -24.61 -16.75 5.05
C LEU A 228 -24.40 -17.32 6.46
N GLN A 229 -23.33 -16.88 7.10
CA GLN A 229 -22.98 -17.28 8.45
C GLN A 229 -23.56 -16.29 9.47
N PRO A 230 -23.88 -16.77 10.68
CA PRO A 230 -24.30 -15.90 11.75
C PRO A 230 -23.15 -14.97 12.15
N ILE A 231 -23.49 -13.72 12.48
CA ILE A 231 -22.53 -12.72 12.94
C ILE A 231 -23.14 -11.87 14.05
N THR A 232 -22.35 -11.56 15.05
CA THR A 232 -22.71 -10.61 16.10
C THR A 232 -21.57 -9.63 16.30
N THR A 233 -21.84 -8.35 16.08
CA THR A 233 -20.98 -7.21 16.41
C THR A 233 -21.71 -6.32 17.40
N HIS A 234 -21.08 -5.21 17.83
CA HIS A 234 -21.72 -4.24 18.70
C HIS A 234 -22.97 -3.59 18.06
N PHE A 235 -22.97 -3.40 16.73
CA PHE A 235 -24.02 -2.69 15.98
C PHE A 235 -24.90 -3.59 15.12
N GLN A 236 -24.51 -4.84 14.91
CA GLN A 236 -25.21 -5.78 14.05
C GLN A 236 -25.39 -7.13 14.76
N ARG A 237 -26.60 -7.68 14.71
CA ARG A 237 -26.85 -9.07 15.08
C ARG A 237 -27.61 -9.79 13.98
N TYR A 238 -27.00 -10.82 13.43
CA TYR A 238 -27.56 -11.65 12.38
C TYR A 238 -27.46 -13.12 12.77
N ASN A 239 -28.59 -13.73 13.11
CA ASN A 239 -28.63 -15.10 13.62
C ASN A 239 -29.17 -16.11 12.59
N GLN A 240 -29.47 -15.68 11.35
CA GLN A 240 -30.10 -16.58 10.37
C GLN A 240 -29.03 -17.41 9.65
N THR A 241 -29.09 -18.73 9.80
CA THR A 241 -28.12 -19.70 9.27
C THR A 241 -28.52 -20.37 7.96
N ASN A 242 -29.63 -19.96 7.32
CA ASN A 242 -30.24 -20.67 6.18
C ASN A 242 -30.44 -19.80 4.93
N MET A 243 -29.78 -18.65 4.83
CA MET A 243 -29.78 -17.90 3.57
C MET A 243 -28.65 -18.39 2.68
N SER A 244 -29.05 -19.01 1.58
CA SER A 244 -28.16 -19.48 0.52
C SER A 244 -28.40 -18.65 -0.73
N VAL A 245 -27.33 -18.11 -1.29
CA VAL A 245 -27.37 -17.31 -2.53
C VAL A 245 -26.34 -17.84 -3.51
N ASP A 246 -26.50 -17.54 -4.79
CA ASP A 246 -25.45 -17.81 -5.77
C ASP A 246 -24.23 -16.92 -5.44
N CYS A 247 -23.04 -17.52 -5.28
CA CYS A 247 -21.81 -16.79 -4.98
C CYS A 247 -21.45 -15.77 -6.08
N TYR A 248 -21.89 -15.95 -7.33
CA TYR A 248 -21.59 -15.04 -8.43
C TYR A 248 -22.33 -13.70 -8.30
N ILE A 249 -23.47 -13.65 -7.60
CA ILE A 249 -24.23 -12.40 -7.40
C ILE A 249 -23.81 -11.63 -6.15
N VAL A 250 -22.96 -12.21 -5.30
CA VAL A 250 -22.46 -11.58 -4.07
C VAL A 250 -21.30 -10.65 -4.45
N THR A 251 -21.64 -9.43 -4.84
CA THR A 251 -20.68 -8.36 -5.21
C THR A 251 -21.15 -7.01 -4.65
N PRO A 252 -20.25 -6.12 -4.19
CA PRO A 252 -18.80 -6.31 -4.05
C PRO A 252 -18.46 -7.29 -2.92
N SER A 253 -17.34 -8.00 -3.04
CA SER A 253 -16.93 -8.99 -2.05
C SER A 253 -15.41 -9.09 -1.87
N ILE A 254 -15.01 -9.58 -0.71
CA ILE A 254 -13.65 -10.08 -0.45
C ILE A 254 -13.73 -11.60 -0.45
N ARG A 255 -13.01 -12.27 -1.36
CA ARG A 255 -13.10 -13.72 -1.59
C ARG A 255 -11.76 -14.38 -1.27
N LEU A 256 -11.76 -15.40 -0.42
CA LEU A 256 -10.58 -16.24 -0.18
C LEU A 256 -10.77 -17.54 -0.94
N VAL A 257 -9.82 -17.88 -1.80
CA VAL A 257 -9.90 -19.02 -2.73
C VAL A 257 -8.62 -19.84 -2.66
N LYS A 258 -8.76 -21.14 -2.41
CA LYS A 258 -7.64 -22.07 -2.46
C LYS A 258 -7.06 -22.11 -3.89
N SER A 259 -5.77 -21.86 -4.04
CA SER A 259 -5.10 -21.82 -5.35
C SER A 259 -3.65 -22.27 -5.26
N LYS A 260 -3.07 -22.68 -6.39
CA LYS A 260 -1.62 -22.90 -6.52
C LYS A 260 -0.84 -21.61 -6.82
N ARG A 261 -1.58 -20.55 -7.17
CA ARG A 261 -1.04 -19.22 -7.41
C ARG A 261 -1.26 -18.41 -6.13
N ASN A 262 -0.33 -17.52 -5.83
CA ASN A 262 -0.41 -16.59 -4.71
C ASN A 262 -0.67 -15.19 -5.27
N ALA A 263 -1.86 -14.66 -5.05
CA ALA A 263 -2.26 -13.40 -5.65
C ALA A 263 -3.39 -12.69 -4.90
N ILE A 264 -3.30 -11.36 -4.85
CA ILE A 264 -4.39 -10.47 -4.47
C ILE A 264 -4.85 -9.73 -5.71
N ARG A 265 -6.04 -10.02 -6.20
CA ARG A 265 -6.58 -9.49 -7.45
C ARG A 265 -7.82 -8.66 -7.20
N PHE A 266 -7.97 -7.59 -7.97
CA PHE A 266 -9.21 -6.82 -8.01
C PHE A 266 -9.87 -7.03 -9.37
N TYR A 267 -11.09 -7.55 -9.39
CA TYR A 267 -11.83 -7.84 -10.62
C TYR A 267 -13.33 -7.64 -10.40
N ASP A 268 -13.99 -6.87 -11.26
CA ASP A 268 -15.45 -6.65 -11.23
C ASP A 268 -16.02 -6.33 -9.84
N ASN A 269 -15.36 -5.42 -9.11
CA ASN A 269 -15.70 -4.99 -7.73
C ASN A 269 -15.44 -6.04 -6.63
N ASP A 270 -14.84 -7.16 -6.96
CA ASP A 270 -14.43 -8.20 -6.02
C ASP A 270 -12.91 -8.16 -5.81
N LEU A 271 -12.50 -8.24 -4.55
CA LEU A 271 -11.12 -8.47 -4.14
C LEU A 271 -10.94 -9.97 -3.88
N ILE A 272 -10.11 -10.64 -4.67
CA ILE A 272 -9.91 -12.09 -4.65
C ILE A 272 -8.50 -12.38 -4.15
N LEU A 273 -8.42 -13.12 -3.04
CA LEU A 273 -7.21 -13.64 -2.43
C LEU A 273 -7.09 -15.11 -2.88
N GLU A 274 -6.05 -15.42 -3.66
CA GLU A 274 -5.78 -16.75 -4.21
C GLU A 274 -4.50 -17.30 -3.59
N GLY A 275 -4.55 -18.44 -2.89
CA GLY A 275 -3.33 -19.03 -2.30
C GLY A 275 -3.56 -20.36 -1.59
N ASP A 276 -2.49 -20.94 -1.04
CA ASP A 276 -2.62 -21.98 -0.01
C ASP A 276 -3.03 -21.37 1.35
N ASP A 277 -3.22 -22.20 2.39
CA ASP A 277 -3.71 -21.69 3.68
C ASP A 277 -2.74 -20.67 4.31
N GLU A 278 -1.43 -20.82 4.12
CA GLU A 278 -0.43 -19.89 4.69
C GLU A 278 -0.40 -18.58 3.91
N HIS A 279 -0.43 -18.65 2.57
CA HIS A 279 -0.47 -17.44 1.73
C HIS A 279 -1.80 -16.69 1.92
N LEU A 280 -2.94 -17.38 2.01
CA LEU A 280 -4.23 -16.75 2.30
C LEU A 280 -4.22 -15.99 3.63
N ASN A 281 -3.49 -16.48 4.64
CA ASN A 281 -3.32 -15.76 5.90
C ASN A 281 -2.51 -14.46 5.72
N ILE A 282 -1.40 -14.52 4.98
CA ILE A 282 -0.56 -13.36 4.68
C ILE A 282 -1.33 -12.33 3.85
N GLU A 283 -2.02 -12.78 2.81
CA GLU A 283 -2.85 -11.93 1.94
C GLU A 283 -3.95 -11.24 2.75
N SER A 284 -4.56 -11.95 3.71
CA SER A 284 -5.57 -11.38 4.59
C SER A 284 -5.01 -10.31 5.52
N ILE A 285 -3.76 -10.44 5.99
CA ILE A 285 -3.07 -9.41 6.77
C ILE A 285 -2.87 -8.15 5.92
N ILE A 286 -2.36 -8.30 4.69
CA ILE A 286 -2.19 -7.18 3.74
C ILE A 286 -3.52 -6.46 3.49
N VAL A 287 -4.61 -7.22 3.30
CA VAL A 287 -5.95 -6.66 3.05
C VAL A 287 -6.55 -6.04 4.31
N ARG A 288 -6.34 -6.62 5.50
CA ARG A 288 -6.76 -6.04 6.78
C ARG A 288 -6.20 -4.64 6.94
N ASP A 289 -4.91 -4.45 6.69
CA ASP A 289 -4.25 -3.16 6.88
C ASP A 289 -4.52 -2.17 5.73
N ALA A 290 -4.97 -2.64 4.58
CA ALA A 290 -5.55 -1.76 3.56
C ALA A 290 -6.96 -1.28 3.95
N ILE A 291 -7.75 -2.10 4.65
CA ILE A 291 -9.13 -1.76 5.08
C ILE A 291 -9.10 -0.87 6.33
N ALA A 292 -8.27 -1.21 7.30
CA ALA A 292 -8.26 -0.61 8.63
C ALA A 292 -6.84 -0.61 9.24
N PRO A 293 -5.89 0.18 8.67
CA PRO A 293 -4.51 0.21 9.15
C PRO A 293 -4.40 0.60 10.63
N GLU A 294 -5.32 1.43 11.13
CA GLU A 294 -5.31 1.93 12.51
C GLU A 294 -5.76 0.87 13.54
N LEU A 295 -6.37 -0.23 13.08
CA LEU A 295 -6.83 -1.31 13.95
C LEU A 295 -5.71 -1.81 14.86
N ILE A 296 -4.52 -1.99 14.30
CA ILE A 296 -3.43 -2.62 15.02
C ILE A 296 -2.90 -1.75 16.16
N LEU A 297 -2.84 -0.44 15.94
CA LEU A 297 -2.43 0.52 16.95
C LEU A 297 -3.42 0.52 18.13
N LYS A 298 -4.71 0.28 17.86
CA LYS A 298 -5.75 0.19 18.89
C LYS A 298 -5.77 -1.14 19.64
N ILE A 299 -5.49 -2.27 18.97
CA ILE A 299 -5.42 -3.57 19.65
C ILE A 299 -4.25 -3.63 20.63
N TYR A 300 -3.11 -3.04 20.25
CA TYR A 300 -1.87 -3.15 21.01
C TYR A 300 -1.58 -1.94 21.90
N ASP A 301 -2.56 -1.06 22.10
CA ASP A 301 -2.48 0.14 22.96
C ASP A 301 -1.21 0.96 22.68
N MET A 302 -0.88 1.11 21.38
CA MET A 302 0.32 1.81 20.93
C MET A 302 0.11 3.34 20.85
N ILE A 303 -1.06 3.83 21.32
CA ILE A 303 -1.47 5.25 21.35
C ILE A 303 -2.09 5.59 22.70
#